data_AF-A0A9D2D3H4-F1
#
_entry.id   AF-A0A9D2D3H4-F1
#
_cell.length_a   1.000
_cell.length_b   1.000
_cell.length_c   1.000
_cell.angle_alpha   90.00
_cell.angle_beta   90.00
_cell.angle_gamma   90.00
#
_symmetry.space_group_name_H-M   'P 1'
#
loop_
_entity.id
_entity.type
_entity.pdbx_description
1 polymer ?
#
loop_
_entity_poly.entity_id
_entity_poly.type
_entity_poly.pdbx_seq_one_letter_code
_entity_poly.pdbx_strand_id
1 'polypeptide(L)' 'MKFGFIIMGPFRPETDRAVIADGGARITGVSDIDQACREAVKMYEDGVECIELCGAFGETGARKVMEAVNGRA' A
#
# COMPACT_ATOMS: atom_id res chain seq x y z
N MET A 1 -0.93 1.91 16.36
CA MET A 1 -1.10 1.01 15.21
C MET A 1 -1.94 1.68 14.15
N LYS A 2 -1.29 2.13 13.08
CA LYS A 2 -1.93 2.58 11.84
C LYS A 2 -1.90 1.45 10.81
N PHE A 3 -3.00 1.27 10.08
CA PHE A 3 -3.14 0.21 9.07
C PHE A 3 -3.22 0.77 7.65
N GLY A 4 -2.62 0.06 6.71
CA GLY A 4 -2.65 0.34 5.29
C GLY A 4 -3.27 -0.82 4.52
N PHE A 5 -4.03 -0.52 3.49
CA PHE A 5 -4.58 -1.49 2.55
C PHE A 5 -4.24 -1.04 1.13
N ILE A 6 -3.63 -1.90 0.34
CA ILE A 6 -3.40 -1.66 -1.08
C ILE A 6 -4.21 -2.65 -1.89
N ILE A 7 -5.14 -2.15 -2.71
CA ILE A 7 -5.98 -2.97 -3.59
C ILE A 7 -5.52 -2.81 -5.03
N MET A 8 -5.19 -3.91 -5.70
CA MET A 8 -4.83 -3.90 -7.10
C MET A 8 -6.05 -4.09 -8.02
N GLY A 9 -6.19 -3.21 -9.00
CA GLY A 9 -7.27 -3.22 -10.00
C GLY A 9 -7.12 -2.04 -10.97
N PRO A 10 -8.13 -1.70 -11.80
CA PRO A 10 -8.08 -0.55 -12.70
C PRO A 10 -8.27 0.78 -11.93
N PHE A 11 -7.41 1.05 -10.95
CA PHE A 11 -7.49 2.17 -10.03
C PHE A 11 -6.35 3.17 -10.25
N ARG A 12 -6.56 4.38 -9.74
CA ARG A 12 -5.62 5.51 -9.78
C ARG A 12 -5.31 5.92 -8.35
N PRO A 13 -4.07 5.75 -7.86
CA PRO A 13 -3.72 6.04 -6.48
C PRO A 13 -4.10 7.46 -6.08
N GLU A 14 -4.04 8.43 -6.98
CA GLU A 14 -4.31 9.86 -6.73
C GLU A 14 -5.77 10.13 -6.32
N THR A 15 -6.72 9.37 -6.84
CA THR A 15 -8.16 9.60 -6.64
C THR A 15 -8.84 8.47 -5.87
N ASP A 16 -8.36 7.23 -6.03
CA ASP A 16 -8.99 6.04 -5.47
C ASP A 16 -8.36 5.69 -4.13
N ARG A 17 -8.63 6.54 -3.13
CA ARG A 17 -8.11 6.39 -1.76
C ARG A 17 -9.14 6.81 -0.71
N ALA A 18 -9.09 6.20 0.47
CA ALA A 18 -9.92 6.58 1.60
C ALA A 18 -9.18 6.43 2.93
N VAL A 19 -9.61 7.18 3.94
CA VAL A 19 -9.06 7.16 5.30
C VAL A 19 -10.21 7.11 6.29
N ILE A 20 -10.06 6.31 7.34
CA ILE A 20 -11.01 6.20 8.45
C ILE A 20 -10.31 6.41 9.79
N ALA A 21 -11.11 6.70 10.82
CA ALA A 21 -10.66 6.85 12.20
C ALA A 21 -9.49 7.83 12.34
N ASP A 22 -9.61 9.03 11.75
CA ASP A 22 -8.60 10.10 11.80
C ASP A 22 -7.18 9.65 11.41
N GLY A 23 -7.08 8.77 10.42
CA GLY A 23 -5.79 8.22 9.97
C GLY A 23 -5.39 6.89 10.61
N GLY A 24 -6.27 6.30 11.43
CA GLY A 24 -6.07 4.97 12.00
C GLY A 24 -6.01 3.86 10.95
N ALA A 25 -6.72 4.01 9.82
CA ALA A 25 -6.58 3.13 8.67
C ALA A 25 -6.74 3.88 7.34
N ARG A 26 -5.96 3.48 6.33
CA ARG A 26 -5.96 4.02 4.98
C ARG A 26 -6.05 2.90 3.95
N ILE A 27 -6.80 3.13 2.88
CA ILE A 27 -6.85 2.27 1.69
C ILE A 27 -6.49 3.05 0.43
N THR A 28 -5.71 2.44 -0.45
CA THR A 28 -5.31 3.03 -1.75
C THR A 28 -5.43 1.99 -2.86
N GLY A 29 -6.11 2.34 -3.95
CA GLY A 29 -6.17 1.55 -5.18
C GLY A 29 -4.95 1.80 -6.06
N VAL A 30 -4.42 0.75 -6.67
CA VAL A 30 -3.25 0.80 -7.58
C VAL A 30 -3.50 -0.04 -8.83
N SER A 31 -2.90 0.33 -9.97
CA SER A 31 -3.00 -0.44 -11.22
C SER A 31 -1.89 -1.46 -11.45
N ASP A 32 -0.78 -1.35 -10.73
CA ASP A 32 0.39 -2.17 -10.94
C ASP A 32 1.25 -2.28 -9.67
N ILE A 33 2.23 -3.20 -9.71
CA ILE A 33 3.15 -3.45 -8.59
C ILE A 33 4.01 -2.23 -8.29
N ASP A 34 4.43 -1.47 -9.28
CA ASP A 34 5.31 -0.33 -9.05
C ASP A 34 4.59 0.78 -8.29
N GLN A 35 3.31 1.01 -8.60
CA GLN A 35 2.42 1.87 -7.84
C GLN A 35 2.23 1.35 -6.41
N ALA A 36 2.03 0.04 -6.23
CA ALA A 36 1.94 -0.56 -4.91
C ALA A 36 3.21 -0.32 -4.08
N CYS A 37 4.39 -0.51 -4.65
CA CYS A 37 5.67 -0.22 -3.99
C CYS A 37 5.77 1.25 -3.57
N ARG A 38 5.41 2.19 -4.46
CA ARG A 38 5.41 3.63 -4.14
C ARG A 38 4.44 3.98 -3.03
N GLU A 39 3.23 3.43 -3.05
CA GLU A 39 2.24 3.71 -2.02
C GLU A 39 2.57 3.04 -0.69
N ALA A 40 3.17 1.85 -0.69
CA ALA A 40 3.63 1.19 0.52
C ALA A 40 4.75 1.96 1.22
N VAL A 41 5.70 2.49 0.44
CA VAL A 41 6.74 3.40 0.94
C VAL A 41 6.15 4.65 1.59
N LYS A 42 5.18 5.30 0.92
CA LYS A 42 4.50 6.48 1.48
C LYS A 42 3.76 6.13 2.77
N MET A 43 3.05 5.00 2.80
CA MET A 43 2.37 4.52 4.00
C MET A 43 3.35 4.32 5.15
N TYR A 44 4.51 3.69 4.91
CA TYR A 44 5.57 3.54 5.90
C TYR A 44 6.07 4.89 6.42
N GLU A 45 6.37 5.84 5.53
CA GLU A 45 6.79 7.21 5.88
C GLU A 45 5.70 7.96 6.69
N ASP A 46 4.41 7.69 6.43
CA ASP A 46 3.25 8.23 7.17
C ASP A 46 3.00 7.53 8.53
N GLY A 47 3.83 6.55 8.87
CA GLY A 47 3.79 5.79 10.13
C GLY A 47 2.78 4.63 10.14
N VAL A 48 2.39 4.11 8.97
CA VAL A 48 1.64 2.85 8.88
C VAL A 48 2.55 1.69 9.28
N GLU A 49 2.08 0.89 10.23
CA GLU A 49 2.85 -0.19 10.85
C GLU A 49 2.55 -1.56 10.20
N CYS A 50 1.42 -1.69 9.50
CA CYS A 50 0.99 -2.91 8.84
C CYS A 50 0.26 -2.60 7.53
N ILE A 51 0.67 -3.25 6.44
CA ILE A 51 0.09 -3.05 5.10
C ILE A 51 -0.44 -4.40 4.58
N GLU A 52 -1.74 -4.46 4.35
CA GLU A 52 -2.43 -5.57 3.69
C GLU A 52 -2.42 -5.39 2.17
N LEU A 53 -2.08 -6.44 1.41
CA LEU A 53 -2.09 -6.44 -0.06
C LEU A 53 -3.24 -7.30 -0.57
N CYS A 54 -4.22 -6.70 -1.25
CA CYS A 54 -5.41 -7.38 -1.76
C CYS A 54 -5.46 -7.34 -3.30
N GLY A 55 -5.69 -8.49 -3.94
CA GLY A 55 -5.79 -8.63 -5.39
C GLY A 55 -4.67 -9.47 -5.99
N ALA A 56 -4.40 -9.27 -7.28
CA ALA A 56 -3.52 -10.11 -8.11
C ALA A 56 -2.01 -9.93 -7.86
N PHE A 57 -1.60 -9.62 -6.62
CA PHE A 57 -0.19 -9.43 -6.26
C PHE A 57 0.62 -10.73 -6.41
N GLY A 58 0.06 -11.85 -5.96
CA GLY A 58 0.79 -13.10 -5.79
C GLY A 58 2.01 -12.95 -4.86
N GLU A 59 2.74 -14.06 -4.66
CA GLU A 59 3.91 -14.08 -3.78
C GLU A 59 5.02 -13.15 -4.28
N THR A 60 5.30 -13.16 -5.59
CA THR A 60 6.36 -12.33 -6.18
C THR A 60 6.05 -10.84 -6.05
N GLY A 61 4.80 -10.43 -6.25
CA GLY A 61 4.39 -9.05 -6.09
C GLY A 61 4.44 -8.59 -4.64
N ALA A 62 3.97 -9.43 -3.71
CA ALA A 62 4.04 -9.15 -2.28
C ALA A 62 5.49 -8.96 -1.80
N ARG A 63 6.41 -9.83 -2.25
CA ARG A 63 7.84 -9.71 -1.95
C ARG A 63 8.43 -8.40 -2.46
N LYS A 64 8.12 -7.99 -3.70
CA LYS A 64 8.59 -6.70 -4.26
C LYS A 64 8.14 -5.51 -3.41
N VAL A 65 6.89 -5.51 -2.94
CA VAL A 65 6.37 -4.44 -2.08
C VAL A 65 7.09 -4.43 -0.73
N MET A 66 7.32 -5.60 -0.13
CA MET A 66 8.08 -5.72 1.12
C MET A 66 9.53 -5.23 0.98
N GLU A 67 10.22 -5.62 -0.09
CA GLU A 67 11.58 -5.16 -0.40
C GLU A 67 11.64 -3.64 -0.57
N ALA A 68 10.63 -3.04 -1.20
CA ALA A 68 10.56 -1.59 -1.38
C ALA A 68 10.49 -0.82 -0.06
N VAL A 69 9.83 -1.37 0.96
CA VAL A 69 9.73 -0.78 2.30
C VAL A 69 10.99 -1.08 3.13
N ASN A 70 11.46 -2.33 3.15
CA ASN A 70 12.62 -2.73 3.95
C ASN A 70 13.93 -2.07 3.49
N GLY A 71 14.05 -1.68 2.22
CA GLY A 71 15.18 -0.88 1.75
C GLY A 71 15.27 0.54 2.35
N ARG A 72 14.31 0.93 3.19
CA ARG A 72 14.21 2.26 3.82
C ARG A 72 14.11 2.22 5.36
N ALA A 73 14.11 1.03 5.96
CA ALA A 73 14.03 0.83 7.41
C ALA A 73 15.41 0.84 8.08
#